data_AF-A0A401K220-F1
#
_entry.id   AF-A0A401K220-F1
#
_cell.length_a   1.000
_cell.length_b   1.000
_cell.length_c   1.000
_cell.angle_alpha   90.00
_cell.angle_beta   90.00
_cell.angle_gamma   90.00
#
_symmetry.space_group_name_H-M   'P 1'
#
loop_
_entity.id
_entity.type
_entity.pdbx_description
1 polymer ?
#
loop_
_entity_poly.entity_id
_entity_poly.type
_entity_poly.pdbx_seq_one_letter_code
_entity_poly.pdbx_strand_id
1 'polypeptide(L)' 'MPSKNAERLAQYKAKMRKAGFKRLSAWVCPELAAMLAAKRQPHECGGRTLERLLLGEARKRPDYWAPQTENKSK' A
#
# COMPACT_ATOMS: atom_id res chain seq x y z
N MET A 1 -16.83 17.24 4.52
CA MET A 1 -17.20 16.63 3.23
C MET A 1 -16.27 15.45 2.98
N PRO A 2 -16.75 14.20 2.86
CA PRO A 2 -15.90 13.12 2.40
C PRO A 2 -15.34 13.52 1.02
N SER A 3 -14.02 13.46 0.85
CA SER A 3 -13.44 13.78 -0.45
C SER A 3 -13.99 12.80 -1.49
N LYS A 4 -14.15 13.22 -2.76
CA LYS A 4 -14.55 12.33 -3.88
C LYS A 4 -13.78 11.00 -3.91
N ASN A 5 -12.58 10.97 -3.33
CA ASN A 5 -11.77 9.76 -3.19
C ASN A 5 -12.32 8.75 -2.18
N ALA A 6 -12.88 9.20 -1.05
CA ALA A 6 -13.49 8.32 -0.05
C ALA A 6 -14.70 7.58 -0.63
N GLU A 7 -15.54 8.28 -1.40
CA GLU A 7 -16.68 7.69 -2.11
C GLU A 7 -16.23 6.69 -3.18
N ARG A 8 -15.22 7.03 -3.98
CA ARG A 8 -14.65 6.11 -4.98
C ARG A 8 -14.09 4.84 -4.33
N LEU A 9 -13.41 4.98 -3.19
CA LEU A 9 -12.90 3.83 -2.44
C LEU A 9 -14.03 2.95 -1.89
N ALA A 10 -15.13 3.54 -1.42
CA ALA A 10 -16.29 2.80 -0.94
C ALA A 10 -16.95 2.00 -2.08
N GLN A 11 -17.16 2.63 -3.23
CA GLN A 11 -17.71 1.98 -4.43
C GLN A 11 -16.82 0.82 -4.91
N TYR A 12 -15.50 1.02 -4.94
CA TYR A 12 -14.55 -0.01 -5.32
C TYR A 12 -14.58 -1.21 -4.35
N LYS A 13 -14.58 -0.94 -3.04
CA LYS A 13 -14.69 -1.99 -2.01
C LYS A 13 -15.99 -2.79 -2.16
N ALA A 14 -17.11 -2.12 -2.45
CA ALA A 14 -18.40 -2.76 -2.68
C ALA A 14 -18.37 -3.66 -3.94
N LYS A 15 -17.77 -3.18 -5.03
CA LYS A 15 -17.58 -3.95 -6.27
C LYS A 15 -16.76 -5.22 -6.02
N MET A 16 -15.65 -5.12 -5.28
CA MET A 16 -14.80 -6.26 -4.94
C MET A 16 -15.55 -7.29 -4.09
N ARG A 17 -16.29 -6.86 -3.07
CA ARG A 17 -17.13 -7.77 -2.26
C ARG A 17 -18.19 -8.49 -3.10
N LYS A 18 -18.88 -7.77 -3.99
CA LYS A 18 -19.90 -8.35 -4.88
C LYS A 18 -19.30 -9.41 -5.81
N ALA A 19 -18.07 -9.21 -6.26
CA ALA A 19 -17.32 -10.17 -7.08
C ALA A 19 -16.70 -11.33 -6.28
N GLY A 20 -17.04 -11.48 -4.99
CA GLY A 20 -16.57 -12.59 -4.15
C GLY A 20 -15.18 -12.41 -3.56
N PHE A 21 -14.52 -11.27 -3.81
CA PHE A 21 -13.22 -11.00 -3.20
C PHE A 21 -13.39 -10.75 -1.71
N LYS A 22 -12.78 -11.62 -0.90
CA LYS A 22 -12.62 -11.41 0.54
C LYS A 22 -11.38 -10.57 0.77
N ARG A 23 -11.52 -9.50 1.57
CA ARG A 23 -10.36 -8.73 2.01
C ARG A 23 -9.53 -9.64 2.93
N LEU A 24 -8.39 -10.08 2.43
CA LEU A 24 -7.31 -10.58 3.29
C LEU A 24 -6.72 -9.36 4.00
N SER A 25 -7.36 -8.95 5.10
CA SER A 25 -6.61 -8.24 6.12
C SER A 25 -5.76 -9.31 6.77
N ALA A 26 -4.56 -9.52 6.24
CA ALA A 26 -3.52 -10.13 7.06
C ALA A 26 -3.54 -9.37 8.38
N TRP A 27 -3.71 -10.10 9.48
CA TRP A 27 -3.51 -9.57 10.82
C TRP A 27 -2.04 -9.19 10.92
N VAL A 28 -1.69 -8.07 10.31
CA VAL A 28 -0.39 -7.45 10.50
C VAL A 28 -0.46 -6.95 11.93
N CYS A 29 0.28 -7.64 12.81
CA CYS A 29 0.66 -7.17 14.13
C CYS A 29 0.82 -5.64 14.08
N PRO A 30 0.00 -4.85 14.81
CA PRO A 30 -0.01 -3.40 14.68
C PRO A 30 1.38 -2.79 14.93
N GLU A 31 2.19 -3.45 15.76
CA GLU A 31 3.59 -3.16 15.99
C GLU A 31 4.42 -3.31 14.70
N LEU A 32 4.20 -4.38 13.92
CA LEU A 32 4.83 -4.54 12.61
C LEU A 32 4.43 -3.43 11.64
N ALA A 33 3.16 -3.02 11.63
CA ALA A 33 2.73 -1.89 10.79
C ALA A 33 3.42 -0.58 11.21
N ALA A 34 3.57 -0.33 12.51
CA ALA A 34 4.28 0.82 13.04
C ALA A 34 5.78 0.79 12.70
N MET A 35 6.44 -0.37 12.83
CA MET A 35 7.84 -0.55 12.45
C MET A 35 8.05 -0.29 10.95
N LEU A 36 7.17 -0.82 10.10
CA LEU A 36 7.24 -0.58 8.66
C LEU A 36 7.03 0.90 8.33
N ALA A 37 6.10 1.58 9.01
CA ALA A 37 5.88 3.02 8.81
C ALA A 37 7.12 3.84 9.22
N ALA A 38 7.77 3.51 10.33
CA ALA A 38 8.96 4.20 10.83
C ALA A 38 10.21 3.99 9.95
N LYS A 39 10.31 2.83 9.30
CA LYS A 39 11.46 2.47 8.43
C LYS A 39 11.23 2.75 6.95
N ARG A 40 10.04 3.22 6.57
CA ARG A 40 9.66 3.48 5.19
C ARG A 40 10.45 4.67 4.63
N GLN A 41 11.11 4.45 3.51
CA GLN A 41 11.80 5.52 2.78
C GLN A 41 10.85 6.25 1.81
N PRO A 42 11.22 7.48 1.36
CA PRO A 42 10.57 8.11 0.21
C PRO A 42 10.55 7.12 -0.96
N HIS A 43 9.42 7.04 -1.64
CA HIS A 43 9.23 6.09 -2.73
C HIS A 43 9.22 4.61 -2.32
N GLU A 44 8.73 4.29 -1.14
CA GLU A 44 8.40 2.92 -0.76
C GLU A 44 6.92 2.79 -0.38
N CYS A 45 6.31 1.67 -0.79
CA CYS A 45 5.10 1.16 -0.15
C CYS A 45 5.48 0.15 0.94
N GLY A 46 4.57 -0.16 1.86
CA GLY A 46 4.87 -1.07 2.98
C GLY A 46 5.42 -2.43 2.54
N GLY A 47 4.96 -2.97 1.40
CA GLY A 47 5.52 -4.20 0.83
C GLY A 47 6.97 -4.08 0.38
N ARG A 48 7.36 -2.93 -0.21
CA ARG A 48 8.76 -2.68 -0.60
C ARG A 48 9.66 -2.41 0.60
N THR A 49 9.15 -1.69 1.60
CA THR A 49 9.87 -1.51 2.87
C THR A 49 10.12 -2.85 3.54
N LEU A 50 9.12 -3.74 3.56
CA LEU A 50 9.28 -5.09 4.10
C LEU A 50 10.30 -5.91 3.28
N GLU A 51 10.20 -5.89 1.94
CA GLU A 51 11.13 -6.56 1.04
C GLU A 51 12.58 -6.13 1.29
N ARG A 52 12.86 -4.81 1.34
CA ARG A 52 14.18 -4.29 1.66
C ARG A 52 14.67 -4.68 3.05
N LEU A 53 13.81 -4.64 4.06
CA LEU A 53 14.21 -5.00 5.43
C LEU A 53 14.53 -6.49 5.57
N LEU A 54 13.84 -7.36 4.83
CA LEU A 54 14.06 -8.81 4.88
C LEU A 54 15.21 -9.26 3.98
N LEU A 55 15.34 -8.67 2.79
CA LEU A 55 16.25 -9.14 1.73
C LEU A 55 17.48 -8.24 1.55
N GLY A 56 17.58 -7.14 2.29
CA GLY A 56 18.63 -6.12 2.14
C GLY A 56 18.39 -5.15 0.98
N GLU A 57 17.60 -5.54 -0.02
CA GLU A 57 17.20 -4.71 -1.15
C GLU A 57 15.73 -4.95 -1.55
N ALA A 58 15.08 -3.92 -2.08
CA ALA A 58 13.77 -4.07 -2.72
C ALA A 58 13.98 -4.29 -4.22
N ARG A 59 13.23 -5.21 -4.82
CA ARG A 59 13.39 -5.58 -6.23
C ARG A 59 13.24 -4.36 -7.14
N LYS A 60 13.97 -4.33 -8.25
CA LYS A 60 13.87 -3.27 -9.27
C LYS A 60 12.40 -3.06 -9.65
N ARG A 61 11.94 -1.81 -9.68
CA ARG A 61 10.59 -1.48 -10.16
C ARG A 61 10.49 -1.77 -11.67
N PRO A 62 9.29 -2.11 -12.19
CA PRO A 62 9.08 -2.24 -13.63
C PRO A 62 9.43 -0.94 -14.37
N ASP A 63 9.89 -1.05 -15.61
CA ASP A 63 10.41 0.12 -16.37
C ASP A 63 9.33 1.17 -16.70
N TYR A 64 8.05 0.78 -16.72
CA TYR A 64 6.93 1.72 -16.88
C TYR A 64 6.65 2.55 -15.61
N TRP A 65 7.31 2.26 -14.49
CA TRP A 65 7.12 3.00 -13.25
C TRP A 65 7.90 4.33 -13.29
N ALA A 66 7.17 5.44 -13.19
CA ALA A 66 7.76 6.77 -13.04
C ALA A 66 7.57 7.28 -11.59
N PRO A 67 8.59 7.92 -10.98
CA PRO A 67 8.48 8.54 -9.64
C PRO A 67 7.34 9.55 -9.52
N GLN A 68 6.92 10.14 -10.64
CA GLN A 68 5.89 11.17 -10.74
C GLN A 68 4.47 10.65 -10.50
N THR A 69 4.22 9.34 -10.67
CA THR A 69 2.89 8.76 -10.48
C THR A 69 2.60 8.36 -9.03
N GLU A 70 3.51 8.66 -8.11
CA GLU A 70 3.36 8.27 -6.71
C GLU A 70 2.40 9.22 -5.99
N ASN A 71 1.28 8.66 -5.49
CA ASN A 71 0.40 9.39 -4.59
C ASN A 71 1.20 9.76 -3.34
N LYS A 72 1.60 11.04 -3.25
CA LYS A 72 2.15 11.64 -2.05
C LYS A 72 1.03 11.67 -1.00
N SER A 73 0.91 10.61 -0.21
CA SER A 73 0.18 10.70 1.06
C SER A 73 0.91 11.70 1.94
N LYS A 74 0.34 12.91 2.02
CA LYS A 74 0.61 13.87 3.10
C LYS A 74 0.20 13.26 4.43
#